data_AF-A0A1M5NJH5-F1
#
_entry.id   AF-A0A1M5NJH5-F1
#
_cell.length_a   1.000
_cell.length_b   1.000
_cell.length_c   1.000
_cell.angle_alpha   90.00
_cell.angle_beta   90.00
_cell.angle_gamma   90.00
#
_symmetry.space_group_name_H-M   'P 1'
#
loop_
_entity.id
_entity.type
_entity.pdbx_description
1 polymer ?
#
loop_
_entity_poly.entity_id
_entity_poly.type
_entity_poly.pdbx_seq_one_letter_code
_entity_poly.pdbx_strand_id
1 'polypeptide(L)'
;MGPVRRGVILSLLPTAAIADTCAEQRPSWDGTPVSMAQEAMFLATTPAALVLAFGTVLALRFRSSWGGLVVVLGWTAFVTFITMLAPESRKAAFAEGCVGNPALFIAIIAAICVGTIFYTAPPRERR
;
A
#
# COMPACT_ATOMS: atom_id res chain seq x y z
N MET A 1 20.63 -21.40 46.39
CA MET A 1 21.45 -20.50 45.53
C MET A 1 21.37 -21.00 44.10
N GLY A 2 20.30 -20.72 43.36
CA GLY A 2 20.06 -21.28 42.02
C GLY A 2 20.19 -20.22 40.92
N PRO A 3 21.10 -20.36 39.93
CA PRO A 3 21.33 -19.35 38.89
C PRO A 3 20.36 -19.46 37.69
N VAL A 4 19.30 -20.27 37.80
CA VAL A 4 18.46 -20.66 36.65
C VAL A 4 17.40 -19.59 36.28
N ARG A 5 17.12 -18.62 37.17
CA ARG A 5 16.14 -17.55 36.90
C ARG A 5 16.66 -16.39 36.03
N ARG A 6 17.95 -16.33 35.73
CA ARG A 6 18.55 -15.21 34.97
C ARG A 6 18.50 -15.41 33.44
N GLY A 7 18.29 -16.64 32.97
CA GLY A 7 18.21 -16.95 31.53
C GLY A 7 16.85 -16.64 30.90
N VAL A 8 15.75 -16.76 31.65
CA VAL A 8 14.38 -16.64 31.10
C VAL A 8 13.96 -15.18 30.85
N ILE A 9 14.58 -14.22 31.55
CA ILE A 9 14.26 -12.79 31.39
C ILE A 9 14.94 -12.19 30.14
N LEU A 10 16.02 -12.79 29.64
CA LEU A 10 16.72 -12.32 28.43
C LEU A 10 16.11 -12.85 27.13
N SER A 11 15.27 -13.89 27.19
CA SER A 11 14.53 -14.42 26.02
C SER A 11 13.23 -13.67 25.72
N LEU A 12 12.81 -12.72 26.56
CA LEU A 12 11.63 -11.88 26.34
C LEU A 12 11.92 -10.53 25.68
N LEU A 13 13.19 -10.25 25.35
CA LEU A 13 13.60 -9.00 24.72
C LEU A 13 14.30 -9.22 23.37
N PRO A 14 13.55 -9.63 22.34
CA PRO A 14 13.90 -9.27 20.97
C PRO A 14 12.86 -8.31 20.35
N THR A 15 12.07 -7.56 21.13
CA THR A 15 10.96 -6.76 20.56
C THR A 15 10.89 -5.29 20.97
N ALA A 16 11.50 -4.85 22.08
CA ALA A 16 11.34 -3.46 22.51
C ALA A 16 12.00 -2.45 21.55
N ALA A 17 13.13 -2.78 20.93
CA ALA A 17 13.81 -1.91 19.96
C ALA A 17 13.29 -2.08 18.52
N ILE A 18 12.38 -3.03 18.29
CA ILE A 18 11.80 -3.40 16.98
C ILE A 18 10.28 -3.23 17.01
N ALA A 19 9.72 -2.47 17.96
CA ALA A 19 8.28 -2.19 18.06
C ALA A 19 7.96 -0.70 18.01
N ASP A 20 8.97 0.17 18.12
CA ASP A 20 8.80 1.63 18.10
C ASP A 20 8.26 2.10 16.74
N THR A 21 8.77 1.54 15.63
CA THR A 21 8.35 1.82 14.25
C THR A 21 6.88 1.48 14.01
N CYS A 22 6.41 0.34 14.52
CA CYS A 22 5.01 -0.06 14.41
C CYS A 22 4.10 0.71 15.35
N ALA A 23 4.55 1.05 16.56
CA ALA A 23 3.78 1.90 17.48
C ALA A 23 3.58 3.32 16.92
N GLU A 24 4.56 3.83 16.16
CA GLU A 24 4.49 5.14 15.53
C GLU A 24 3.64 5.13 14.24
N GLN A 25 3.74 4.07 13.42
CA GLN A 25 2.96 3.95 12.17
C GLN A 25 1.54 3.43 12.36
N ARG A 26 1.30 2.54 13.35
CA ARG A 26 -0.01 1.97 13.68
C ARG A 26 -0.16 1.84 15.22
N PRO A 27 -0.58 2.93 15.90
CA PRO A 27 -0.68 2.99 17.36
C PRO A 27 -1.63 1.97 17.99
N SER A 28 -2.58 1.42 17.23
CA SER A 28 -3.56 0.42 17.67
C SER A 28 -3.25 -0.99 17.16
N TRP A 29 -2.02 -1.28 16.74
CA TRP A 29 -1.63 -2.61 16.28
C TRP A 29 -1.59 -3.61 17.43
N ASP A 30 -2.19 -4.78 17.23
CA ASP A 30 -2.38 -5.85 18.22
C ASP A 30 -1.27 -6.91 18.19
N GLY A 31 -0.23 -6.70 17.37
CA GLY A 31 0.87 -7.63 17.18
C GLY A 31 0.56 -8.79 16.22
N THR A 32 -0.64 -8.83 15.61
CA THR A 32 -0.98 -9.84 14.60
C THR A 32 -0.49 -9.43 13.21
N PRO A 33 -0.07 -10.39 12.35
CA PRO A 33 0.39 -10.05 11.00
C PRO A 33 -0.76 -9.45 10.18
N VAL A 34 -0.52 -8.28 9.59
CA VAL A 34 -1.54 -7.56 8.82
C VAL A 34 -1.85 -8.30 7.52
N SER A 35 -3.13 -8.63 7.32
CA SER A 35 -3.58 -9.30 6.10
C SER A 35 -3.47 -8.42 4.85
N MET A 36 -3.39 -9.04 3.67
CA MET A 36 -3.33 -8.32 2.38
C MET A 36 -4.55 -7.42 2.17
N ALA A 37 -5.73 -7.81 2.67
CA ALA A 37 -6.95 -7.04 2.54
C ALA A 37 -6.94 -5.79 3.44
N GLN A 38 -6.43 -5.92 4.68
CA GLN A 38 -6.29 -4.79 5.59
C GLN A 38 -5.27 -3.77 5.08
N GLU A 39 -4.13 -4.23 4.55
CA GLU A 39 -3.14 -3.35 3.94
C GLU A 39 -3.71 -2.64 2.71
N ALA A 40 -4.44 -3.37 1.86
CA ALA A 40 -5.07 -2.77 0.67
C ALA A 40 -6.11 -1.72 1.04
N MET A 41 -6.94 -1.98 2.07
CA MET A 41 -7.89 -0.99 2.57
C MET A 41 -7.18 0.25 3.10
N PHE A 42 -6.11 0.05 3.89
CA PHE A 42 -5.32 1.16 4.42
C PHE A 42 -4.71 2.01 3.29
N LEU A 43 -4.10 1.38 2.30
CA LEU A 43 -3.57 2.03 1.10
C LEU A 43 -4.66 2.77 0.30
N ALA A 44 -5.84 2.18 0.16
CA ALA A 44 -6.97 2.79 -0.54
C ALA A 44 -7.53 4.03 0.17
N THR A 45 -7.45 4.08 1.50
CA THR A 45 -7.88 5.24 2.30
C THR A 45 -6.85 6.36 2.37
N THR A 46 -5.67 6.19 1.76
CA THR A 46 -4.67 7.27 1.73
C THR A 46 -5.17 8.47 0.91
N PRO A 47 -4.85 9.71 1.32
CA PRO A 47 -5.29 10.90 0.59
C PRO A 47 -4.92 10.87 -0.90
N ALA A 48 -3.73 10.37 -1.22
CA ALA A 48 -3.27 10.22 -2.61
C ALA A 48 -4.12 9.22 -3.40
N ALA A 49 -4.43 8.04 -2.83
CA ALA A 49 -5.29 7.05 -3.46
C ALA A 49 -6.72 7.58 -3.66
N LEU A 50 -7.25 8.34 -2.71
CA LEU A 50 -8.59 8.94 -2.82
C LEU A 50 -8.65 9.99 -3.94
N VAL A 51 -7.64 10.85 -4.06
CA VAL A 51 -7.54 11.82 -5.17
C VAL A 51 -7.43 11.10 -6.51
N LEU A 52 -6.62 10.05 -6.61
CA LEU A 52 -6.48 9.26 -7.84
C LEU A 52 -7.77 8.50 -8.18
N ALA A 53 -8.48 7.95 -7.19
CA ALA A 53 -9.76 7.29 -7.38
C ALA A 53 -10.81 8.28 -7.90
N PHE A 54 -10.89 9.48 -7.30
CA PHE A 54 -11.78 10.53 -7.78
C PHE A 54 -11.42 10.97 -9.21
N GLY A 55 -10.13 11.17 -9.50
CA GLY A 55 -9.64 11.47 -10.84
C GLY A 55 -10.00 10.38 -11.86
N THR A 56 -9.94 9.11 -11.46
CA THR A 56 -10.35 7.97 -12.29
C THR A 56 -11.84 8.06 -12.63
N VAL A 57 -12.70 8.28 -11.63
CA VAL A 57 -14.15 8.44 -11.85
C VAL A 57 -14.42 9.63 -12.78
N LEU A 58 -13.70 10.73 -12.62
CA LEU A 58 -13.86 11.93 -13.44
C LEU A 58 -13.42 11.69 -14.90
N ALA A 59 -12.28 11.02 -15.10
CA ALA A 59 -11.77 10.64 -16.40
C ALA A 59 -12.74 9.72 -17.15
N LEU A 60 -13.32 8.74 -16.44
CA LEU A 60 -14.37 7.88 -16.98
C LEU A 60 -15.65 8.66 -17.28
N ARG A 61 -16.09 9.54 -16.38
CA ARG A 61 -17.34 10.32 -16.54
C ARG A 61 -17.31 11.27 -17.73
N PHE A 62 -16.16 11.88 -18.01
CA PHE A 62 -15.97 12.75 -19.18
C PHE A 62 -15.44 12.01 -20.41
N ARG A 63 -15.15 10.70 -20.28
CA ARG A 63 -14.57 9.85 -21.33
C ARG A 63 -13.33 10.51 -21.98
N SER A 64 -12.52 11.19 -21.16
CA SER A 64 -11.37 11.96 -21.64
C SER A 64 -10.16 11.04 -21.81
N SER A 65 -9.62 10.95 -23.03
CA SER A 65 -8.41 10.18 -23.32
C SER A 65 -7.19 10.72 -22.60
N TRP A 66 -7.05 12.05 -22.53
CA TRP A 66 -5.99 12.71 -21.76
C TRP A 66 -6.17 12.53 -20.26
N GLY A 67 -7.42 12.58 -19.77
CA GLY A 67 -7.73 12.31 -18.37
C GLY A 67 -7.35 10.89 -17.97
N GLY A 68 -7.68 9.90 -18.82
CA GLY A 68 -7.27 8.51 -18.62
C GLY A 68 -5.76 8.34 -18.55
N LEU A 69 -5.01 9.01 -19.43
CA LEU A 69 -3.54 8.97 -19.42
C LEU A 69 -2.95 9.54 -18.12
N VAL A 70 -3.40 10.72 -17.69
CA VAL A 70 -2.94 11.34 -16.42
C VAL A 70 -3.24 10.44 -15.23
N VAL A 71 -4.43 9.83 -15.19
CA VAL A 71 -4.83 8.91 -14.12
C VAL A 71 -3.95 7.67 -14.09
N VAL A 72 -3.71 7.03 -15.24
CA VAL A 72 -2.87 5.82 -15.32
C VAL A 72 -1.43 6.12 -14.89
N LEU A 73 -0.87 7.26 -15.33
CA LEU A 73 0.45 7.70 -14.90
C LEU A 73 0.48 8.00 -13.40
N GLY A 74 -0.56 8.64 -12.85
CA GLY A 74 -0.70 8.90 -11.43
C GLY A 74 -0.74 7.63 -10.59
N TRP A 75 -1.54 6.64 -10.99
CA TRP A 75 -1.59 5.33 -10.34
C TRP A 75 -0.24 4.59 -10.43
N THR A 76 0.41 4.62 -11.59
CA THR A 76 1.72 3.98 -11.79
C THR A 76 2.80 4.63 -10.91
N ALA A 77 2.81 5.96 -10.85
CA ALA A 77 3.72 6.72 -9.99
C ALA A 77 3.47 6.40 -8.50
N PHE A 78 2.21 6.33 -8.08
CA PHE A 78 1.86 5.96 -6.70
C PHE A 78 2.30 4.54 -6.34
N VAL A 79 2.05 3.56 -7.21
CA VAL A 79 2.52 2.17 -7.03
C VAL A 79 4.05 2.11 -6.96
N THR A 80 4.74 2.88 -7.80
CA THR A 80 6.21 2.97 -7.78
C THR A 80 6.70 3.58 -6.47
N PHE A 81 6.03 4.64 -6.00
CA PHE A 81 6.38 5.29 -4.74
C PHE A 81 6.28 4.33 -3.55
N ILE A 82 5.18 3.56 -3.45
CA ILE A 82 4.98 2.64 -2.33
C ILE A 82 5.86 1.37 -2.39
N THR A 83 6.39 1.00 -3.56
CA THR A 83 7.19 -0.22 -3.75
C THR A 83 8.69 0.03 -3.81
N MET A 84 9.12 1.10 -4.49
CA MET A 84 10.54 1.38 -4.77
C MET A 84 11.10 2.54 -3.95
N LEU A 85 10.28 3.53 -3.61
CA LEU A 85 10.69 4.75 -2.89
C LEU A 85 10.15 4.79 -1.45
N ALA A 86 9.64 3.68 -0.94
CA ALA A 86 9.13 3.63 0.42
C ALA A 86 10.27 3.91 1.42
N PRO A 87 10.02 4.70 2.47
CA PRO A 87 11.03 5.03 3.47
C PRO A 87 11.54 3.74 4.13
N GLU A 88 12.80 3.75 4.58
CA GLU A 88 13.44 2.60 5.26
C GLU A 88 12.62 2.12 6.47
N SER A 89 11.88 3.01 7.13
CA SER A 89 10.93 2.68 8.19
C SER A 89 9.82 1.70 7.76
N ARG A 90 9.40 1.72 6.48
CA ARG A 90 8.43 0.75 5.96
C ARG A 90 9.06 -0.63 5.77
N LYS A 91 10.33 -0.70 5.36
CA LYS A 91 11.06 -1.98 5.24
C LYS A 91 11.28 -2.63 6.60
N ALA A 92 11.58 -1.84 7.63
CA ALA A 92 11.63 -2.30 9.02
C ALA A 92 10.25 -2.81 9.50
N ALA A 93 9.19 -2.05 9.26
CA ALA A 93 7.82 -2.45 9.63
C ALA A 93 7.29 -3.68 8.86
N PHE A 94 7.83 -3.99 7.67
CA PHE A 94 7.60 -5.26 6.98
C PHE A 94 8.24 -6.45 7.69
N ALA A 95 9.45 -6.29 8.25
CA ALA A 95 10.12 -7.33 9.02
C ALA A 95 9.38 -7.59 10.35
N GLU A 96 8.72 -6.57 10.89
CA GLU A 96 7.90 -6.65 12.12
C GLU A 96 6.50 -7.23 11.87
N GLY A 97 6.03 -7.29 10.61
CA GLY A 97 4.73 -7.87 10.24
C GLY A 97 3.53 -6.93 10.35
N CYS A 98 3.74 -5.66 10.71
CA CYS A 98 2.70 -4.63 10.79
C CYS A 98 2.32 -4.02 9.43
N VAL A 99 3.18 -4.20 8.43
CA VAL A 99 2.87 -3.84 7.04
C VAL A 99 2.61 -5.11 6.26
N GLY A 100 1.39 -5.25 5.75
CA GLY A 100 0.99 -6.40 4.94
C GLY A 100 1.54 -6.32 3.52
N ASN A 101 1.48 -7.42 2.78
CA ASN A 101 1.88 -7.43 1.37
C ASN A 101 0.92 -6.57 0.52
N PRO A 102 1.40 -5.53 -0.20
CA PRO A 102 0.57 -4.61 -0.99
C PRO A 102 0.07 -5.22 -2.32
N ALA A 103 0.43 -6.47 -2.64
CA ALA A 103 0.12 -7.09 -3.93
C ALA A 103 -1.37 -7.05 -4.30
N LEU A 104 -2.28 -7.22 -3.33
CA LEU A 104 -3.72 -7.16 -3.59
C LEU A 104 -4.16 -5.76 -4.06
N PHE A 105 -3.62 -4.70 -3.44
CA PHE A 105 -3.88 -3.33 -3.87
C PHE A 105 -3.34 -3.07 -5.28
N ILE A 106 -2.10 -3.49 -5.54
CA ILE A 106 -1.46 -3.31 -6.86
C ILE A 106 -2.27 -4.03 -7.96
N ALA A 107 -2.76 -5.24 -7.69
CA ALA A 107 -3.61 -5.98 -8.62
C ALA A 107 -4.92 -5.25 -8.95
N ILE A 108 -5.57 -4.65 -7.93
CA ILE A 108 -6.76 -3.82 -8.11
C ILE A 108 -6.45 -2.59 -8.99
N ILE A 109 -5.35 -1.88 -8.68
CA ILE A 109 -4.96 -0.69 -9.46
C ILE A 109 -4.64 -1.07 -10.91
N ALA A 110 -3.94 -2.18 -11.15
CA ALA A 110 -3.69 -2.68 -12.49
C ALA A 110 -5.00 -2.92 -13.27
N ALA A 111 -6.00 -3.54 -12.64
CA ALA A 111 -7.31 -3.74 -13.24
C ALA A 111 -8.03 -2.41 -13.55
N ILE A 112 -7.96 -1.43 -12.65
CA ILE A 112 -8.52 -0.08 -12.86
C ILE A 112 -7.84 0.62 -14.04
N CYS A 113 -6.51 0.57 -14.13
CA CYS A 113 -5.76 1.17 -15.24
C CYS A 113 -6.17 0.55 -16.58
N VAL A 114 -6.24 -0.78 -16.65
CA VAL A 114 -6.70 -1.50 -17.86
C VAL A 114 -8.12 -1.08 -18.24
N GLY A 115 -9.05 -1.09 -17.27
CA GLY A 115 -10.44 -0.67 -17.51
C GLY A 115 -10.55 0.78 -17.99
N THR A 116 -9.76 1.67 -17.41
CA THR A 116 -9.71 3.09 -17.81
C THR A 116 -9.24 3.23 -19.25
N ILE A 117 -8.15 2.57 -19.63
CA ILE A 117 -7.61 2.61 -21.00
C ILE A 117 -8.66 2.13 -22.00
N PHE A 118 -9.29 0.98 -21.76
CA PHE A 118 -10.31 0.44 -22.67
C PHE A 118 -11.53 1.35 -22.78
N TYR A 119 -11.94 1.99 -21.70
CA TYR A 119 -13.12 2.85 -21.69
C TYR A 119 -12.87 4.21 -22.36
N THR A 120 -11.69 4.80 -22.15
CA THR A 120 -11.31 6.12 -22.69
C THR A 120 -10.63 6.06 -24.05
N ALA A 121 -10.30 4.87 -24.56
CA ALA A 121 -9.70 4.73 -25.88
C ALA A 121 -10.61 5.31 -26.98
N PRO A 122 -10.08 6.14 -27.90
CA PRO A 122 -10.85 6.62 -29.03
C PRO A 122 -11.26 5.45 -29.93
N PRO A 123 -12.43 5.51 -30.61
CA PRO A 123 -12.78 4.53 -31.63
C PRO A 123 -11.63 4.43 -32.64
N ARG A 124 -11.21 3.21 -33.00
CA ARG A 124 -10.20 3.01 -34.05
C ARG A 124 -10.79 3.53 -35.36
N GLU A 125 -10.44 4.75 -35.73
CA GLU A 125 -10.67 5.26 -37.06
C GLU A 125 -9.81 4.41 -38.00
N ARG A 126 -10.48 3.51 -38.74
CA ARG A 126 -9.87 2.72 -39.80
C ARG A 126 -9.48 3.69 -40.90
N ARG A 127 -8.21 4.09 -40.94
CA ARG A 127 -7.62 4.78 -42.08
C ARG A 127 -6.83 3.79 -42.92
#